data_AF-A0A7W1B8P7-F1
#
_entry.id   AF-A0A7W1B8P7-F1
#
_cell.length_a   1.000
_cell.length_b   1.000
_cell.length_c   1.000
_cell.angle_alpha   90.00
_cell.angle_beta   90.00
_cell.angle_gamma   90.00
#
_symmetry.space_group_name_H-M   'P 1'
#
loop_
_entity.id
_entity.type
_entity.pdbx_description
1 polymer ?
#
loop_
_entity_poly.entity_id
_entity_poly.type
_entity_poly.pdbx_seq_one_letter_code
_entity_poly.pdbx_strand_id
1 'polypeptide(L)'
;MKRSAATLFSQGQHLPALRLYDAVIATAPLDFDARIRLADCALALGVADAARVYRATAWYCLKSGHPLPALVCARVLEAHGADASDIVSALVVNYGSESELVGKVAARVALPPDSLPVPVPDVRLAAPPDTIQIALA
;
A
#
# COMPACT_ATOMS: atom_id res chain seq x y z
N MET A 1 -1.23 -18.08 -10.01
CA MET A 1 -1.16 -18.39 -8.56
C MET A 1 -1.73 -17.28 -7.68
N LYS A 2 -1.21 -16.04 -7.71
CA LYS A 2 -1.73 -14.93 -6.88
C LYS A 2 -3.24 -14.68 -6.98
N ARG A 3 -3.79 -14.63 -8.21
CA ARG A 3 -5.24 -14.44 -8.41
C ARG A 3 -6.08 -15.52 -7.73
N SER A 4 -5.67 -16.79 -7.86
CA SER A 4 -6.31 -17.93 -7.20
C SER A 4 -6.22 -17.83 -5.67
N ALA A 5 -5.07 -17.41 -5.12
CA ALA A 5 -4.89 -17.18 -3.69
C ALA A 5 -5.82 -16.07 -3.17
N ALA A 6 -5.95 -14.97 -3.92
CA ALA A 6 -6.88 -13.88 -3.59
C ALA A 6 -8.35 -14.35 -3.59
N THR A 7 -8.74 -15.18 -4.57
CA THR A 7 -10.09 -15.78 -4.60
C THR A 7 -10.34 -16.65 -3.37
N LEU A 8 -9.41 -17.52 -2.99
CA LEU A 8 -9.54 -18.35 -1.79
C LEU A 8 -9.64 -17.51 -0.53
N PHE A 9 -8.84 -16.44 -0.42
CA PHE A 9 -8.91 -15.52 0.71
C PHE A 9 -10.29 -14.85 0.82
N SER A 10 -10.85 -14.37 -0.31
CA SER A 10 -12.19 -13.76 -0.33
C SER A 10 -13.32 -14.73 0.03
N GLN A 11 -13.09 -16.04 -0.11
CA GLN A 11 -14.02 -17.10 0.28
C GLN A 11 -13.87 -17.52 1.75
N GLY A 12 -13.03 -16.83 2.54
CA GLY A 12 -12.72 -17.21 3.92
C GLY A 12 -11.77 -18.40 4.06
N GLN A 13 -11.25 -18.93 2.94
CA GLN A 13 -10.31 -20.05 2.95
C GLN A 13 -8.88 -19.57 3.19
N HIS A 14 -8.63 -19.05 4.39
CA HIS A 14 -7.37 -18.39 4.75
C HIS A 14 -6.16 -19.35 4.77
N LEU A 15 -6.32 -20.60 5.23
CA LEU A 15 -5.22 -21.57 5.25
C LEU A 15 -4.79 -22.02 3.84
N PRO A 16 -5.70 -22.39 2.92
CA PRO A 16 -5.35 -22.63 1.52
C PRO A 16 -4.72 -21.41 0.83
N ALA A 17 -5.26 -20.20 1.08
CA ALA A 17 -4.69 -18.97 0.54
C ALA A 17 -3.25 -18.73 1.04
N LEU A 18 -3.01 -18.93 2.35
CA LEU A 18 -1.68 -18.81 2.96
C LEU A 18 -0.67 -19.72 2.28
N ARG A 19 -1.01 -21.00 2.06
CA ARG A 19 -0.12 -21.95 1.38
C ARG A 19 0.22 -21.53 -0.05
N LEU A 20 -0.73 -20.94 -0.78
CA LEU A 20 -0.45 -20.42 -2.12
C LEU A 20 0.44 -19.18 -2.08
N TYR A 21 0.25 -18.28 -1.13
CA TYR A 21 1.14 -17.13 -0.98
C TYR A 21 2.54 -17.54 -0.53
N ASP A 22 2.66 -18.55 0.33
CA ASP A 22 3.95 -19.15 0.70
C ASP A 22 4.68 -19.73 -0.52
N ALA A 23 3.97 -20.49 -1.37
CA ALA A 23 4.53 -20.98 -2.63
C ALA A 23 4.96 -19.83 -3.56
N VAL A 24 4.19 -18.74 -3.64
CA VAL A 24 4.58 -17.55 -4.41
C VAL A 24 5.87 -16.95 -3.84
N ILE A 25 5.98 -16.80 -2.52
CA ILE A 25 7.17 -16.24 -1.86
C ILE A 25 8.39 -17.15 -2.02
N ALA A 26 8.20 -18.47 -2.04
CA ALA A 26 9.28 -19.42 -2.33
C ALA A 26 9.85 -19.23 -3.75
N THR A 27 8.99 -18.95 -4.73
CA THR A 27 9.41 -18.67 -6.12
C THR A 27 9.91 -17.25 -6.33
N ALA A 28 9.35 -16.30 -5.58
CA ALA A 28 9.68 -14.89 -5.61
C ALA A 28 9.80 -14.39 -4.17
N PRO A 29 10.98 -14.57 -3.54
CA PRO A 29 11.37 -13.75 -2.41
C PRO A 29 11.35 -12.27 -2.89
N LEU A 30 11.60 -11.21 -2.15
CA LEU A 30 11.45 -9.82 -2.66
C LEU A 30 10.03 -9.36 -3.10
N ASP A 31 9.09 -10.24 -3.46
CA ASP A 31 7.69 -9.90 -3.70
C ASP A 31 7.02 -9.49 -2.39
N PHE A 32 6.96 -8.18 -2.13
CA PHE A 32 6.41 -7.64 -0.89
C PHE A 32 4.89 -7.73 -0.84
N ASP A 33 4.20 -7.63 -1.97
CA ASP A 33 2.74 -7.75 -2.04
C ASP A 33 2.33 -9.16 -1.59
N ALA A 34 3.01 -10.21 -2.08
CA ALA A 34 2.77 -11.58 -1.62
C ALA A 34 3.00 -11.74 -0.11
N ARG A 35 4.01 -11.07 0.47
CA ARG A 35 4.28 -11.09 1.91
C ARG A 35 3.20 -10.40 2.73
N ILE A 36 2.69 -9.26 2.26
CA ILE A 36 1.56 -8.57 2.89
C ILE A 36 0.34 -9.50 2.87
N ARG A 37 0.04 -10.13 1.73
CA ARG A 37 -1.09 -11.06 1.65
C ARG A 37 -0.93 -12.31 2.50
N LEU A 38 0.29 -12.83 2.64
CA LEU A 38 0.57 -13.91 3.59
C LEU A 38 0.30 -13.45 5.03
N ALA A 39 0.71 -12.23 5.40
CA ALA A 39 0.43 -11.64 6.70
C ALA A 39 -1.08 -11.44 6.92
N ASP A 40 -1.83 -10.98 5.92
CA ASP A 40 -3.31 -10.87 5.96
C ASP A 40 -3.93 -12.25 6.28
N CYS A 41 -3.45 -13.32 5.63
CA CYS A 41 -3.92 -14.69 5.89
C CYS A 41 -3.57 -15.16 7.30
N ALA A 42 -2.34 -14.92 7.75
CA ALA A 42 -1.88 -15.29 9.09
C ALA A 42 -2.68 -14.56 10.18
N LEU A 43 -2.98 -13.28 9.96
CA LEU A 43 -3.78 -12.45 10.86
C LEU A 43 -5.23 -12.96 10.94
N ALA A 44 -5.84 -13.28 9.79
CA ALA A 44 -7.19 -13.85 9.73
C ALA A 44 -7.30 -15.23 10.42
N LEU A 45 -6.19 -15.98 10.48
CA LEU A 45 -6.09 -17.25 11.21
C LEU A 45 -5.76 -17.07 12.71
N GLY A 46 -5.57 -15.84 13.18
CA GLY A 46 -5.22 -15.56 14.59
C GLY A 46 -3.77 -15.91 14.96
N VAL A 47 -2.87 -16.02 13.97
CA VAL A 47 -1.46 -16.34 14.23
C VAL A 47 -0.72 -15.08 14.71
N ALA A 48 -0.18 -15.13 15.92
CA ALA A 48 0.51 -14.00 16.55
C ALA A 48 1.72 -13.47 15.76
N ASP A 49 2.40 -14.35 15.01
CA ASP A 49 3.56 -13.98 14.19
C ASP A 49 3.22 -13.08 12.99
N ALA A 50 1.95 -12.87 12.65
CA ALA A 50 1.55 -11.98 11.55
C ALA A 50 2.13 -10.56 11.69
N ALA A 51 2.16 -10.03 12.92
CA ALA A 51 2.75 -8.73 13.21
C ALA A 51 4.24 -8.64 12.83
N ARG A 52 5.01 -9.71 13.04
CA ARG A 52 6.43 -9.76 12.66
C ARG A 52 6.60 -9.70 11.15
N VAL A 53 5.71 -10.36 10.39
CA VAL A 53 5.73 -10.35 8.92
C VAL A 53 5.41 -8.96 8.38
N TYR A 54 4.37 -8.29 8.91
CA TYR A 54 4.07 -6.90 8.53
C TYR A 54 5.23 -5.96 8.80
N ARG A 55 5.82 -6.03 10.00
CA ARG A 55 6.95 -5.19 10.40
C ARG A 55 8.17 -5.40 9.50
N ALA A 56 8.55 -6.65 9.23
CA ALA A 56 9.66 -6.96 8.33
C ALA A 56 9.40 -6.46 6.89
N THR A 57 8.17 -6.64 6.41
CA THR A 57 7.78 -6.20 5.06
C THR A 57 7.73 -4.68 4.96
N ALA A 58 7.25 -3.99 6.00
CA ALA A 58 7.25 -2.54 6.07
C ALA A 58 8.67 -1.96 5.96
N TRP A 59 9.63 -2.52 6.72
CA TRP A 59 11.02 -2.10 6.66
C TRP A 59 11.66 -2.36 5.29
N TYR A 60 11.34 -3.49 4.66
CA TYR A 60 11.77 -3.77 3.29
C TYR A 60 11.22 -2.72 2.32
N CYS A 61 9.90 -2.48 2.33
CA CYS A 61 9.24 -1.52 1.46
C CYS A 61 9.78 -0.10 1.66
N LEU A 62 10.03 0.31 2.90
CA LEU A 62 10.58 1.62 3.22
C LEU A 62 11.97 1.80 2.60
N LYS A 63 12.85 0.80 2.76
CA LYS A 63 14.21 0.84 2.20
C LYS A 63 14.24 0.72 0.68
N SER A 64 13.21 0.13 0.08
CA SER A 64 13.11 -0.11 -1.36
C SER A 64 12.35 0.97 -2.13
N GLY A 65 11.96 2.09 -1.51
CA GLY A 65 11.26 3.15 -2.23
C GLY A 65 9.74 2.98 -2.33
N HIS A 66 9.13 2.12 -1.51
CA HIS A 66 7.70 1.81 -1.53
C HIS A 66 6.99 2.33 -0.26
N PRO A 67 6.82 3.66 -0.10
CA PRO A 67 6.30 4.26 1.13
C PRO A 67 4.84 3.89 1.41
N LEU A 68 4.01 3.74 0.38
CA LEU A 68 2.59 3.43 0.57
C LEU A 68 2.37 2.02 1.16
N PRO A 69 2.93 0.94 0.61
CA PRO A 69 2.87 -0.38 1.24
C PRO A 69 3.45 -0.41 2.66
N ALA A 70 4.54 0.33 2.92
CA ALA A 70 5.11 0.44 4.26
C ALA A 70 4.14 1.11 5.25
N LEU A 71 3.47 2.20 4.83
CA LEU A 71 2.45 2.88 5.63
C LEU A 71 1.24 1.97 5.90
N VAL A 72 0.78 1.23 4.90
CA VAL A 72 -0.32 0.26 5.07
C VAL A 72 0.04 -0.77 6.14
N CYS A 73 1.23 -1.35 6.07
CA CYS A 73 1.70 -2.31 7.09
C CYS A 73 1.74 -1.68 8.50
N ALA A 74 2.22 -0.44 8.62
CA ALA A 74 2.24 0.28 9.89
C ALA A 74 0.82 0.50 10.44
N ARG A 75 -0.13 0.90 9.59
CA ARG A 75 -1.53 1.08 10.00
C ARG A 75 -2.22 -0.22 10.41
N VAL A 76 -1.91 -1.32 9.74
CA VAL A 76 -2.42 -2.64 10.16
C VAL A 76 -1.83 -3.03 11.52
N LEU A 77 -0.53 -2.81 11.75
CA LEU A 77 0.08 -3.06 13.06
C LEU A 77 -0.62 -2.28 14.18
N GLU A 78 -0.82 -0.97 14.01
CA GLU A 78 -1.51 -0.11 14.98
C GLU A 78 -2.96 -0.56 15.22
N ALA A 79 -3.69 -0.88 14.15
CA ALA A 79 -5.08 -1.34 14.24
C ALA A 79 -5.25 -2.63 15.05
N HIS A 80 -4.19 -3.45 15.11
CA HIS A 80 -4.14 -4.69 15.88
C HIS A 80 -3.36 -4.56 17.20
N GLY A 81 -3.11 -3.33 17.66
CA GLY A 81 -2.51 -3.04 18.97
C GLY A 81 -0.99 -3.23 19.04
N ALA A 82 -0.32 -3.42 17.91
CA ALA A 82 1.14 -3.44 17.84
C ALA A 82 1.70 -2.02 17.66
N ASP A 83 2.82 -1.74 18.32
CA ASP A 83 3.56 -0.51 18.07
C ASP A 83 4.10 -0.51 16.64
N ALA A 84 4.04 0.64 15.96
CA ALA A 84 4.62 0.89 14.64
C ALA A 84 5.26 2.29 14.55
N SER A 85 5.47 2.95 15.69
CA SER A 85 5.99 4.32 15.77
C SER A 85 7.32 4.49 15.05
N ASP A 86 8.21 3.50 15.16
CA ASP A 86 9.50 3.48 14.47
C ASP A 86 9.38 3.51 12.94
N ILE A 87 8.43 2.75 12.37
CA ILE A 87 8.15 2.73 10.93
C ILE A 87 7.56 4.07 10.49
N VAL A 88 6.61 4.62 11.26
CA VAL A 88 5.98 5.90 10.96
C VAL A 88 6.99 7.04 11.02
N SER A 89 7.85 7.08 12.05
CA SER A 89 8.94 8.05 12.15
C SER A 89 9.89 7.95 10.96
N ALA A 90 10.26 6.73 10.55
CA ALA A 90 11.10 6.54 9.37
C ALA A 90 10.40 7.01 8.08
N LEU A 91 9.10 6.81 7.93
CA LEU A 91 8.34 7.35 6.78
C LEU A 91 8.35 8.87 6.76
N VAL A 92 8.16 9.53 7.91
CA VAL A 92 8.22 10.99 8.02
C VAL A 92 9.60 11.51 7.63
N VAL A 93 10.67 10.89 8.15
CA VAL A 93 12.05 11.31 7.85
C VAL A 93 12.38 11.15 6.37
N ASN A 94 11.98 10.04 5.74
CA ASN A 94 12.36 9.76 4.36
C ASN A 94 11.43 10.40 3.32
N TYR A 95 10.14 10.49 3.61
CA TYR A 95 9.10 10.85 2.63
C TYR A 95 8.19 12.00 3.07
N GLY A 96 8.46 12.64 4.21
CA GLY A 96 7.75 13.84 4.64
C GLY A 96 7.96 15.02 3.69
N SER A 97 7.06 16.01 3.72
CA SER A 97 7.18 17.22 2.89
C SER A 97 8.50 17.97 3.13
N GLU A 98 8.98 17.94 4.37
CA GLU A 98 10.23 18.58 4.79
C GLU A 98 11.46 17.66 4.62
N SER A 99 11.31 16.48 4.02
CA SER A 99 12.43 15.55 3.82
C SER A 99 13.43 16.11 2.83
N GLU A 100 14.70 16.19 3.23
CA GLU A 100 15.81 16.53 2.34
C GLU A 100 16.08 15.47 1.28
N LEU A 101 15.56 14.25 1.47
CA LEU A 101 15.73 13.11 0.56
C LEU A 101 14.72 13.10 -0.59
N VAL A 102 13.66 13.89 -0.51
CA VAL A 102 12.70 14.07 -1.60
C VAL A 102 13.27 15.10 -2.58
N GLY A 103 13.48 14.68 -3.83
CA GLY A 103 14.03 15.55 -4.86
C GLY A 103 13.17 16.81 -5.05
N LYS A 104 13.71 17.97 -4.66
CA LYS A 104 13.05 19.29 -4.78
C LYS A 104 12.72 19.71 -6.22
N VAL A 105 13.28 18.99 -7.20
CA VAL A 105 13.20 19.30 -8.64
C VAL A 105 12.13 18.46 -9.36
N ALA A 106 11.70 17.33 -8.78
CA ALA A 106 10.52 16.56 -9.21
C ALA A 106 9.38 16.81 -8.21
N ALA A 107 9.17 18.08 -7.87
CA ALA A 107 8.14 18.49 -6.93
C ALA A 107 6.80 17.90 -7.39
N ARG A 108 6.14 17.17 -6.49
CA ARG A 108 4.69 16.98 -6.60
C ARG A 108 4.11 18.36 -6.86
N VAL A 109 3.28 18.48 -7.89
CA VAL A 109 2.49 19.70 -8.11
C VAL A 109 1.86 20.05 -6.77
N ALA A 110 2.23 21.21 -6.24
CA ALA A 110 1.70 21.66 -4.96
C ALA A 110 0.18 21.64 -5.07
N LEU A 111 -0.49 21.11 -4.04
CA LEU A 111 -1.94 21.16 -4.01
C LEU A 111 -2.34 22.65 -4.11
N PRO A 112 -3.24 23.02 -5.02
CA PRO A 112 -3.71 24.39 -5.09
C PRO A 112 -4.33 24.79 -3.73
N PRO A 113 -4.34 26.09 -3.41
CA PRO A 113 -4.90 26.55 -2.14
C PRO A 113 -6.37 26.16 -2.02
N ASP A 114 -6.84 25.87 -0.81
CA ASP A 114 -8.25 25.51 -0.54
C ASP A 114 -9.24 26.62 -0.98
N SER A 115 -8.75 27.84 -1.13
CA SER A 115 -9.49 28.99 -1.65
C SER A 115 -9.59 29.03 -3.18
N LEU A 116 -8.95 28.11 -3.91
CA LEU A 116 -9.02 28.07 -5.36
C LEU A 116 -10.46 27.73 -5.78
N PRO A 117 -11.18 28.63 -6.47
CA PRO A 117 -12.52 28.33 -6.94
C PRO A 117 -12.45 27.26 -8.03
N VAL A 118 -12.91 26.05 -7.70
CA VAL A 118 -13.11 24.97 -8.69
C VAL A 118 -14.54 25.07 -9.21
N PRO A 119 -14.75 25.28 -10.52
CA PRO A 119 -16.09 25.24 -11.08
C PRO A 119 -16.66 23.84 -10.90
N VAL A 120 -17.84 23.73 -10.27
CA VAL A 120 -18.55 22.45 -10.13
C VAL A 120 -18.96 21.99 -11.53
N PRO A 121 -18.45 20.86 -12.04
CA PRO A 121 -18.87 20.36 -13.34
C PRO A 121 -20.36 20.00 -13.28
N ASP A 122 -21.15 20.54 -14.20
CA ASP A 122 -22.53 20.08 -14.37
C ASP A 122 -22.49 18.70 -15.04
N VAL A 123 -22.66 17.66 -14.22
CA VAL A 123 -22.66 16.24 -14.63
C VAL A 123 -23.78 15.87 -15.59
N ARG A 124 -24.72 16.79 -15.86
CA ARG A 124 -25.83 16.60 -16.81
C ARG A 124 -25.45 17.04 -18.23
N LEU A 125 -24.35 17.77 -18.39
CA LEU A 125 -23.85 18.17 -19.71
C LEU A 125 -23.03 17.02 -20.31
N ALA A 126 -23.18 16.83 -21.62
CA ALA A 126 -22.36 15.88 -22.36
C ALA A 126 -20.87 16.24 -22.21
N ALA A 127 -20.03 15.25 -21.94
CA ALA A 127 -18.60 15.44 -21.79
C ALA A 127 -18.02 16.10 -23.06
N PRO A 128 -17.12 17.11 -22.92
CA PRO A 128 -16.41 17.67 -24.05
C PRO A 128 -15.66 16.55 -24.80
N PRO A 129 -15.71 16.53 -26.15
CA PRO A 129 -15.09 15.47 -26.96
C PRO A 129 -13.57 15.33 -26.72
N ASP A 130 -12.92 16.39 -26.23
CA ASP A 130 -11.48 16.43 -26.01
C ASP A 130 -11.03 15.76 -24.69
N THR A 131 -11.95 15.45 -23.78
CA THR A 131 -11.61 14.89 -22.45
C THR A 131 -11.21 13.41 -22.51
N ILE A 132 -11.58 12.69 -23.58
CA ILE A 132 -11.36 11.23 -23.69
C ILE A 132 -9.92 10.89 -24.09
N GLN A 133 -9.21 11.77 -24.80
CA GLN A 133 -7.88 11.45 -25.34
C GLN A 133 -6.74 11.43 -24.30
N ILE A 134 -6.90 12.09 -23.15
CA ILE A 134 -5.82 12.20 -22.15
C ILE A 134 -5.77 10.98 -21.21
N ALA A 135 -6.83 10.16 -21.16
CA ALA A 135 -6.92 9.02 -20.24
C ALA A 135 -6.31 7.71 -20.77
N LEU A 136 -5.82 7.68 -22.01
CA LEU A 136 -5.28 6.47 -22.67
C LEU A 136 -3.85 6.65 -23.25
N ALA A 137 -3.15 7.71 -22.89
CA ALA A 137 -1.74 7.93 -23.23
C ALA A 137 -0.81 7.64 -22.05
#